data_AF-A0A927G3C4-F1
#
_entry.id   AF-A0A927G3C4-F1
#
_cell.length_a   1.000
_cell.length_b   1.000
_cell.length_c   1.000
_cell.angle_alpha   90.00
_cell.angle_beta   90.00
_cell.angle_gamma   90.00
#
_symmetry.space_group_name_H-M   'P 1'
#
loop_
_entity.id
_entity.type
_entity.pdbx_description
1 polymer ?
#
loop_
_entity_poly.entity_id
_entity_poly.type
_entity_poly.pdbx_seq_one_letter_code
_entity_poly.pdbx_strand_id
1 'polypeptide(L)'
;MENIDGKKTDNGSESHLSQLASVGQIAAGIAHEVRNPLTAVKGFLQLLQQEENNRYIDIAQTELDNALITLNNLLQVSKPDLEDEDYQTFNLTVELESILNLFQDKMYDITVQTEFKSPNALIVGKKNQYKKAFFNLIKNAFESIEGEGTISISLISRNEEVIVTITDSGIGIPEDKLSLLGTPFLSTKDQGTGMGLTQVFSVIYQHGGKINVESKSNEGTTFRIHIPEQKISNKRGVRKLNLNYIENLTIKEFFIENRNGFEERLLSEAINVKGKIEEIHKIGNINLVNNAHKLVLYVVEEREHELISFAKREGVAWAKYSLTVAFKLEWVQAIRRTLWDFLYNYEDLREAQPNRTEFFALEKKINELIDLFLSHFFISYSKFKDELLENQRKLVENLSVPIIPINKHICILPVIGMLDTMRLNTIKDKVFDEIESQHIQTLILDLSGITPMTHETTQNLLGIIKGISMMGCRTIITGLRAEIVKGIITSDVGLLNHAEFKGTLQVALNDVVFNHENSY
;
A
#
# COMPACT_ATOMS: atom_id res chain seq x y z
N MET A 1 -23.79 44.72 -11.81
CA MET A 1 -23.60 43.43 -12.49
C MET A 1 -22.10 43.23 -12.64
N GLU A 2 -21.59 42.03 -12.35
CA GLU A 2 -20.16 41.62 -12.35
C GLU A 2 -19.30 42.16 -11.19
N ASN A 3 -18.38 41.43 -10.57
CA ASN A 3 -18.08 40.00 -10.51
C ASN A 3 -17.17 39.84 -9.27
N ILE A 4 -17.51 38.97 -8.32
CA ILE A 4 -16.65 38.58 -7.20
C ILE A 4 -16.20 37.16 -7.51
N ASP A 5 -14.97 37.01 -7.99
CA ASP A 5 -14.38 35.71 -8.31
C ASP A 5 -13.19 35.42 -7.36
N GLY A 6 -13.47 34.65 -6.31
CA GLY A 6 -13.04 33.26 -6.29
C GLY A 6 -11.56 32.88 -6.26
N LYS A 7 -10.65 33.62 -5.61
CA LYS A 7 -9.33 33.03 -5.23
C LYS A 7 -9.45 32.17 -3.97
N LYS A 8 -9.82 30.89 -4.13
CA LYS A 8 -9.51 29.83 -3.15
C LYS A 8 -8.19 29.18 -3.56
N THR A 9 -7.13 29.49 -2.82
CA THR A 9 -5.80 28.95 -2.98
C THR A 9 -5.74 27.48 -2.55
N ASP A 10 -5.22 26.66 -3.45
CA ASP A 10 -4.94 25.22 -3.34
C ASP A 10 -3.72 24.97 -2.43
N ASN A 11 -3.85 25.23 -1.13
CA ASN A 11 -2.77 25.04 -0.14
C ASN A 11 -2.68 23.60 0.42
N GLY A 12 -3.50 22.66 -0.05
CA GLY A 12 -3.56 21.30 0.50
C GLY A 12 -2.52 20.33 -0.08
N SER A 13 -2.06 20.57 -1.30
CA SER A 13 -1.22 19.66 -2.08
C SER A 13 0.29 19.89 -1.86
N GLU A 14 0.74 21.12 -1.60
CA GLU A 14 2.15 21.43 -1.29
C GLU A 14 2.58 21.00 0.14
N SER A 15 1.64 20.95 1.10
CA SER A 15 1.94 20.57 2.49
C SER A 15 2.39 19.11 2.63
N HIS A 16 1.87 18.19 1.81
CA HIS A 16 2.19 16.77 1.92
C HIS A 16 3.56 16.42 1.30
N LEU A 17 3.93 17.06 0.19
CA LEU A 17 5.25 16.88 -0.45
C LEU A 17 6.38 17.53 0.37
N SER A 18 6.12 18.68 0.98
CA SER A 18 7.08 19.36 1.87
C SER A 18 7.27 18.63 3.21
N GLN A 19 6.21 18.00 3.76
CA GLN A 19 6.36 17.12 4.94
C GLN A 19 7.22 15.88 4.64
N LEU A 20 7.13 15.29 3.44
CA LEU A 20 7.90 14.09 3.06
C LEU A 20 9.40 14.37 2.87
N ALA A 21 9.77 15.49 2.26
CA ALA A 21 11.17 15.92 2.16
C ALA A 21 11.78 16.25 3.55
N SER A 22 10.94 16.78 4.46
CA SER A 22 11.35 17.15 5.82
C SER A 22 11.60 15.94 6.74
N VAL A 23 10.80 14.87 6.65
CA VAL A 23 11.02 13.66 7.49
C VAL A 23 12.33 12.94 7.15
N GLY A 24 12.75 12.90 5.88
CA GLY A 24 14.01 12.28 5.46
C GLY A 24 15.27 13.04 5.92
N GLN A 25 15.26 14.37 5.82
CA GLN A 25 16.35 15.23 6.34
C GLN A 25 16.41 15.24 7.87
N ILE A 26 15.25 15.25 8.55
CA ILE A 26 15.18 15.18 10.02
C ILE A 26 15.67 13.83 10.52
N ALA A 27 15.32 12.71 9.87
CA ALA A 27 15.80 11.38 10.24
C ALA A 27 17.34 11.24 10.08
N ALA A 28 17.91 11.78 9.00
CA ALA A 28 19.36 11.80 8.81
C ALA A 28 20.08 12.71 9.83
N GLY A 29 19.48 13.85 10.18
CA GLY A 29 19.95 14.75 11.24
C GLY A 29 19.93 14.11 12.62
N ILE A 30 18.79 13.53 13.02
CA ILE A 30 18.63 12.78 14.28
C ILE A 30 19.62 11.62 14.35
N ALA A 31 19.83 10.89 13.27
CA ALA A 31 20.76 9.77 13.28
C ALA A 31 22.24 10.22 13.38
N HIS A 32 22.61 11.35 12.80
CA HIS A 32 23.92 11.97 13.04
C HIS A 32 24.06 12.45 14.50
N GLU A 33 23.00 13.02 15.08
CA GLU A 33 22.96 13.47 16.47
C GLU A 33 22.93 12.32 17.49
N VAL A 34 22.41 11.14 17.13
CA VAL A 34 22.42 9.91 17.94
C VAL A 34 23.74 9.15 17.78
N ARG A 35 24.36 9.18 16.60
CA ARG A 35 25.68 8.56 16.36
C ARG A 35 26.77 9.16 17.24
N ASN A 36 26.72 10.47 17.47
CA ASN A 36 27.72 11.20 18.26
C ASN A 36 27.78 10.75 19.74
N PRO A 37 26.68 10.70 20.52
CA PRO A 37 26.70 10.21 21.89
C PRO A 37 27.03 8.71 21.96
N LEU A 38 26.56 7.88 21.03
CA LEU A 38 26.90 6.45 21.00
C LEU A 38 28.40 6.21 20.73
N THR A 39 29.01 7.03 19.87
CA THR A 39 30.46 6.98 19.62
C THR A 39 31.25 7.43 20.86
N ALA A 40 30.75 8.43 21.59
CA ALA A 40 31.35 8.87 22.85
C ALA A 40 31.27 7.79 23.95
N VAL A 41 30.10 7.12 24.10
CA VAL A 41 29.93 5.98 25.01
C VAL A 41 30.88 4.83 24.63
N LYS A 42 31.09 4.58 23.32
CA LYS A 42 32.07 3.59 22.85
C LYS A 42 33.48 3.96 23.30
N GLY A 43 33.87 5.22 23.18
CA GLY A 43 35.14 5.73 23.69
C GLY A 43 35.32 5.52 25.19
N PHE A 44 34.30 5.80 26.00
CA PHE A 44 34.36 5.57 27.45
C PHE A 44 34.45 4.09 27.81
N LEU A 45 33.71 3.22 27.12
CA LEU A 45 33.81 1.77 27.34
C LEU A 45 35.17 1.22 26.93
N GLN A 46 35.81 1.76 25.89
CA GLN A 46 37.18 1.39 25.49
C GLN A 46 38.21 1.83 26.51
N LEU A 47 38.05 3.01 27.12
CA LEU A 47 38.93 3.49 28.20
C LEU A 47 38.77 2.63 29.46
N LEU A 48 37.52 2.28 29.83
CA LEU A 48 37.25 1.42 30.99
C LEU A 48 37.81 0.00 30.80
N GLN A 49 37.78 -0.53 29.58
CA GLN A 49 38.38 -1.84 29.26
C GLN A 49 39.91 -1.83 29.38
N GLN A 50 40.56 -0.68 29.21
CA GLN A 50 42.01 -0.52 29.40
C GLN A 50 42.40 -0.49 30.89
N GLU A 51 41.51 -0.04 31.77
CA GLU A 51 41.75 0.05 33.21
C GLU A 51 41.34 -1.24 33.95
N GLU A 52 40.23 -1.88 33.55
CA GLU A 52 39.76 -3.15 34.10
C GLU A 52 39.18 -4.07 33.00
N ASN A 53 39.71 -5.29 32.91
CA ASN A 53 39.22 -6.27 31.94
C ASN A 53 37.98 -7.01 32.50
N ASN A 54 36.81 -6.41 32.33
CA ASN A 54 35.55 -6.92 32.84
C ASN A 54 34.64 -7.43 31.71
N ARG A 55 34.19 -8.68 31.81
CA ARG A 55 33.28 -9.32 30.84
C ARG A 55 32.00 -8.52 30.57
N TYR A 56 31.52 -7.72 31.52
CA TYR A 56 30.36 -6.84 31.31
C TYR A 56 30.68 -5.65 30.39
N ILE A 57 31.93 -5.20 30.34
CA ILE A 57 32.39 -4.15 29.41
C ILE A 57 32.45 -4.71 27.99
N ASP A 58 32.92 -5.94 27.81
CA ASP A 58 32.93 -6.63 26.50
C ASP A 58 31.52 -6.80 25.94
N ILE A 59 30.56 -7.20 26.81
CA ILE A 59 29.15 -7.32 26.44
C ILE A 59 28.59 -5.93 26.06
N ALA A 60 28.82 -4.91 26.88
CA ALA A 60 28.34 -3.55 26.60
C ALA A 60 28.93 -2.97 25.31
N GLN A 61 30.20 -3.23 24.99
CA GLN A 61 30.82 -2.83 23.74
C GLN A 61 30.21 -3.56 22.54
N THR A 62 29.96 -4.87 22.68
CA THR A 62 29.34 -5.68 21.62
C THR A 62 27.92 -5.19 21.31
N GLU A 63 27.11 -4.93 22.35
CA GLU A 63 25.76 -4.38 22.18
C GLU A 63 25.78 -2.97 21.58
N LEU A 64 26.76 -2.15 21.96
CA LEU A 64 26.92 -0.82 21.38
C LEU A 64 27.34 -0.86 19.91
N ASP A 65 28.20 -1.80 19.53
CA ASP A 65 28.59 -2.02 18.14
C ASP A 65 27.43 -2.55 17.31
N ASN A 66 26.62 -3.45 17.85
CA ASN A 66 25.36 -3.89 17.24
C ASN A 66 24.40 -2.71 17.05
N ALA A 67 24.23 -1.85 18.05
CA ALA A 67 23.40 -0.65 17.95
C ALA A 67 23.91 0.33 16.88
N LEU A 68 25.24 0.53 16.78
CA LEU A 68 25.85 1.38 15.75
C LEU A 68 25.71 0.77 14.35
N ILE A 69 25.83 -0.54 14.19
CA ILE A 69 25.59 -1.25 12.93
C ILE A 69 24.12 -1.11 12.53
N THR A 70 23.19 -1.33 13.45
CA THR A 70 21.75 -1.16 13.24
C THR A 70 21.42 0.26 12.83
N LEU A 71 21.99 1.27 13.51
CA LEU A 71 21.83 2.68 13.16
C LEU A 71 22.35 2.99 11.75
N ASN A 72 23.54 2.49 11.39
CA ASN A 72 24.12 2.70 10.07
C ASN A 72 23.31 2.00 8.95
N ASN A 73 22.78 0.80 9.22
CA ASN A 73 21.93 0.08 8.28
C ASN A 73 20.57 0.78 8.10
N LEU A 74 19.98 1.30 9.19
CA LEU A 74 18.76 2.09 9.16
C LEU A 74 18.94 3.42 8.40
N LEU A 75 20.12 4.03 8.52
CA LEU A 75 20.53 5.20 7.76
C LEU A 75 20.69 4.91 6.25
N GLN A 76 21.24 3.75 5.87
CA GLN A 76 21.35 3.35 4.46
C GLN A 76 19.97 3.18 3.81
N VAL A 77 18.98 2.71 4.57
CA VAL A 77 17.58 2.58 4.14
C VAL A 77 16.86 3.95 4.05
N SER A 78 17.34 4.96 4.77
CA SER A 78 16.70 6.28 4.91
C SER A 78 17.28 7.38 4.01
N LYS A 79 18.30 7.10 3.20
CA LYS A 79 18.88 8.11 2.29
C LYS A 79 17.86 8.58 1.24
N PRO A 80 17.72 9.90 1.02
CA PRO A 80 16.81 10.46 0.01
C PRO A 80 17.31 10.22 -1.43
N ASP A 81 18.62 10.23 -1.68
CA ASP A 81 19.21 10.12 -3.03
C ASP A 81 19.63 8.69 -3.40
N LEU A 82 18.71 7.73 -3.32
CA LEU A 82 18.97 6.37 -3.81
C LEU A 82 18.80 6.26 -5.34
N GLU A 83 18.23 7.27 -5.99
CA GLU A 83 18.03 7.27 -7.44
C GLU A 83 19.33 7.44 -8.23
N ASP A 84 20.35 8.10 -7.68
CA ASP A 84 21.67 8.26 -8.31
C ASP A 84 22.68 7.15 -7.95
N GLU A 85 22.23 6.06 -7.32
CA GLU A 85 23.11 4.93 -7.00
C GLU A 85 23.59 4.20 -8.27
N ASP A 86 24.90 3.98 -8.36
CA ASP A 86 25.50 3.19 -9.44
C ASP A 86 25.12 1.71 -9.37
N TYR A 87 24.95 1.10 -10.55
CA TYR A 87 24.79 -0.34 -10.66
C TYR A 87 26.09 -1.05 -10.27
N GLN A 88 26.01 -1.97 -9.33
CA GLN A 88 27.13 -2.78 -8.88
C GLN A 88 26.77 -4.27 -8.88
N THR A 89 27.79 -5.13 -8.99
CA THR A 89 27.63 -6.56 -8.74
C THR A 89 27.82 -6.82 -7.26
N PHE A 90 26.86 -7.50 -6.63
CA PHE A 90 26.95 -7.83 -5.21
C PHE A 90 26.30 -9.19 -4.92
N ASN A 91 26.72 -9.80 -3.81
CA ASN A 91 26.16 -11.07 -3.35
C ASN A 91 24.85 -10.80 -2.59
N LEU A 92 23.73 -11.26 -3.13
CA LEU A 92 22.42 -11.02 -2.52
C LEU A 92 22.24 -11.77 -1.21
N THR A 93 22.82 -12.96 -1.07
CA THR A 93 22.75 -13.76 0.16
C THR A 93 23.34 -12.99 1.33
N VAL A 94 24.52 -12.39 1.16
CA VAL A 94 25.20 -11.60 2.20
C VAL A 94 24.35 -10.40 2.62
N GLU A 95 23.68 -9.75 1.68
CA GLU A 95 22.81 -8.61 2.00
C GLU A 95 21.53 -9.03 2.72
N LEU A 96 20.92 -10.17 2.35
CA LEU A 96 19.76 -10.72 3.07
C LEU A 96 20.12 -11.11 4.51
N GLU A 97 21.27 -11.76 4.71
CA GLU A 97 21.80 -12.07 6.06
C GLU A 97 22.04 -10.80 6.88
N SER A 98 22.65 -9.78 6.26
CA SER A 98 22.86 -8.47 6.90
C SER A 98 21.55 -7.81 7.33
N ILE A 99 20.47 -7.96 6.56
CA ILE A 99 19.15 -7.42 6.91
C ILE A 99 18.52 -8.22 8.04
N LEU A 100 18.63 -9.55 8.01
CA LEU A 100 18.09 -10.42 9.06
C LEU A 100 18.72 -10.16 10.42
N ASN A 101 20.00 -9.79 10.45
CA ASN A 101 20.68 -9.40 11.69
C ASN A 101 20.04 -8.17 12.37
N LEU A 102 19.29 -7.34 11.63
CA LEU A 102 18.56 -6.19 12.20
C LEU A 102 17.32 -6.58 13.00
N PHE A 103 16.86 -7.82 12.86
CA PHE A 103 15.64 -8.33 13.50
C PHE A 103 15.93 -9.39 14.57
N GLN A 104 17.19 -9.55 14.99
CA GLN A 104 17.58 -10.56 15.99
C GLN A 104 16.76 -10.45 17.28
N ASP A 105 16.47 -9.23 17.75
CA ASP A 105 15.68 -9.00 18.96
C ASP A 105 14.22 -9.48 18.84
N LYS A 106 13.70 -9.61 17.62
CA LYS A 106 12.34 -10.10 17.34
C LYS A 106 12.29 -11.61 17.07
N MET A 107 13.43 -12.28 17.04
CA MET A 107 13.51 -13.73 16.80
C MET A 107 13.22 -14.58 18.05
N TYR A 108 13.02 -13.96 19.22
CA TYR A 108 12.62 -14.67 20.43
C TYR A 108 11.19 -15.21 20.37
N ASP A 109 10.28 -14.45 19.75
CA ASP A 109 8.87 -14.82 19.61
C ASP A 109 8.58 -15.45 18.23
N ILE A 110 9.42 -15.20 17.22
CA ILE A 110 9.20 -15.61 15.83
C ILE A 110 10.35 -16.48 15.34
N THR A 111 10.05 -17.71 14.91
CA THR A 111 11.04 -18.64 14.36
C THR A 111 11.40 -18.24 12.92
N VAL A 112 12.66 -17.91 12.67
CA VAL A 112 13.15 -17.60 11.32
C VAL A 112 13.95 -18.76 10.75
N GLN A 113 13.51 -19.27 9.60
CA GLN A 113 14.16 -20.37 8.88
C GLN A 113 14.78 -19.85 7.58
N THR A 114 16.07 -20.06 7.38
CA THR A 114 16.77 -19.66 6.14
C THR A 114 17.23 -20.88 5.35
N GLU A 115 16.94 -20.88 4.04
CA GLU A 115 17.39 -21.92 3.11
C GLU A 115 18.05 -21.28 1.87
N PHE A 116 19.34 -20.95 1.99
CA PHE A 116 20.11 -20.36 0.90
C PHE A 116 20.85 -21.45 0.11
N LYS A 117 20.19 -22.03 -0.90
CA LYS A 117 20.79 -23.07 -1.76
C LYS A 117 21.90 -22.54 -2.66
N SER A 118 21.96 -21.22 -2.86
CA SER A 118 22.94 -20.56 -3.70
C SER A 118 23.63 -19.41 -2.93
N PRO A 119 24.55 -19.72 -1.99
CA PRO A 119 25.16 -18.73 -1.09
C PRO A 119 26.04 -17.69 -1.79
N ASN A 120 26.41 -17.94 -3.06
CA ASN A 120 27.20 -17.04 -3.90
C ASN A 120 26.37 -16.43 -5.03
N ALA A 121 25.06 -16.23 -4.84
CA ALA A 121 24.19 -15.63 -5.86
C ALA A 121 24.56 -14.16 -6.07
N LEU A 122 25.22 -13.88 -7.19
CA LEU A 122 25.60 -12.54 -7.60
C LEU A 122 24.49 -11.92 -8.45
N ILE A 123 24.06 -10.72 -8.09
CA ILE A 123 23.13 -9.92 -8.89
C ILE A 123 23.75 -8.57 -9.25
N VAL A 124 23.22 -7.96 -10.31
CA VAL A 124 23.63 -6.62 -10.75
C VAL A 124 22.49 -5.64 -10.50
N GLY A 125 22.78 -4.56 -9.76
CA GLY A 125 21.78 -3.57 -9.42
C GLY A 125 22.24 -2.47 -8.50
N LYS A 126 21.30 -1.60 -8.14
CA LYS A 126 21.45 -0.58 -7.10
C LYS A 126 21.32 -1.25 -5.75
N LYS A 127 22.47 -1.52 -5.12
CA LYS A 127 22.58 -2.34 -3.91
C LYS A 127 21.69 -1.83 -2.78
N ASN A 128 21.76 -0.54 -2.46
CA ASN A 128 21.01 0.04 -1.35
C ASN A 128 19.50 0.08 -1.63
N GLN A 129 19.08 0.25 -2.88
CA GLN A 129 17.68 0.09 -3.26
C GLN A 129 17.17 -1.33 -3.01
N TYR A 130 17.94 -2.35 -3.39
CA TYR A 130 17.59 -3.74 -3.10
C TYR A 130 17.54 -4.00 -1.59
N LYS A 131 18.51 -3.49 -0.81
CA LYS A 131 18.50 -3.64 0.66
C LYS A 131 17.23 -3.04 1.26
N LYS A 132 16.81 -1.86 0.81
CA LYS A 132 15.58 -1.20 1.25
C LYS A 132 14.33 -2.01 0.89
N ALA A 133 14.27 -2.57 -0.32
CA ALA A 133 13.16 -3.41 -0.75
C ALA A 133 13.05 -4.68 0.12
N PHE A 134 14.15 -5.42 0.30
CA PHE A 134 14.14 -6.63 1.12
C PHE A 134 13.91 -6.34 2.60
N PHE A 135 14.43 -5.23 3.13
CA PHE A 135 14.13 -4.77 4.48
C PHE A 135 12.63 -4.56 4.68
N ASN A 136 11.95 -3.87 3.74
CA ASN A 136 10.51 -3.64 3.83
C ASN A 136 9.70 -4.95 3.78
N LEU A 137 10.11 -5.91 2.94
CA LEU A 137 9.46 -7.23 2.89
C LEU A 137 9.62 -8.02 4.18
N ILE A 138 10.84 -8.09 4.71
CA ILE A 138 11.14 -8.80 5.95
C ILE A 138 10.43 -8.12 7.13
N LYS A 139 10.47 -6.79 7.20
CA LYS A 139 9.73 -6.01 8.20
C LYS A 139 8.22 -6.32 8.15
N ASN A 140 7.63 -6.36 6.96
CA ASN A 140 6.21 -6.67 6.80
C ASN A 140 5.88 -8.10 7.26
N ALA A 141 6.75 -9.08 6.99
CA ALA A 141 6.60 -10.45 7.47
C ALA A 141 6.57 -10.49 9.02
N PHE A 142 7.54 -9.86 9.68
CA PHE A 142 7.57 -9.76 11.14
C PHE A 142 6.33 -9.06 11.72
N GLU A 143 5.88 -7.98 11.12
CA GLU A 143 4.72 -7.23 11.62
C GLU A 143 3.36 -7.86 11.26
N SER A 144 3.34 -8.95 10.48
CA SER A 144 2.11 -9.66 10.13
C SER A 144 1.75 -10.77 11.11
N ILE A 145 2.68 -11.14 11.98
CA ILE A 145 2.55 -12.21 12.97
C ILE A 145 2.17 -11.59 14.31
N GLU A 146 1.04 -12.00 14.87
CA GLU A 146 0.59 -11.63 16.21
C GLU A 146 0.99 -12.75 17.19
N GLY A 147 2.11 -12.57 17.90
CA GLY A 147 2.63 -13.56 18.85
C GLY A 147 3.62 -14.53 18.20
N GLU A 148 3.45 -15.84 18.44
CA GLU A 148 4.34 -16.87 17.90
C GLU A 148 4.05 -17.18 16.43
N GLY A 149 5.10 -17.34 15.63
CA GLY A 149 4.96 -17.69 14.22
C GLY A 149 6.27 -18.08 13.56
N THR A 150 6.22 -18.32 12.25
CA THR A 150 7.37 -18.72 11.44
C THR A 150 7.53 -17.82 10.23
N ILE A 151 8.76 -17.37 9.97
CA ILE A 151 9.17 -16.73 8.73
C ILE A 151 10.19 -17.63 8.04
N SER A 152 9.90 -18.04 6.80
CA SER A 152 10.78 -18.85 5.97
C SER A 152 11.34 -17.99 4.83
N ILE A 153 12.66 -17.96 4.68
CA ILE A 153 13.34 -17.23 3.62
C ILE A 153 14.23 -18.19 2.85
N SER A 154 13.99 -18.33 1.55
CA SER A 154 14.83 -19.16 0.69
C SER A 154 15.38 -18.35 -0.47
N LEU A 155 16.58 -18.73 -0.90
CA LEU A 155 17.23 -18.17 -2.08
C LEU A 155 17.76 -19.31 -2.94
N ILE A 156 17.36 -19.31 -4.21
CA ILE A 156 17.80 -20.28 -5.21
C ILE A 156 18.19 -19.53 -6.48
N SER A 157 19.39 -19.80 -7.01
CA SER A 157 19.77 -19.38 -8.36
C SER A 157 19.49 -20.53 -9.34
N ARG A 158 18.69 -20.28 -10.38
CA ARG A 158 18.35 -21.27 -11.43
C ARG A 158 17.94 -20.54 -12.72
N ASN A 159 18.39 -21.06 -13.87
CA ASN A 159 17.99 -20.57 -15.21
C ASN A 159 18.26 -19.08 -15.45
N GLU A 160 19.44 -18.57 -15.07
CA GLU A 160 19.80 -17.14 -15.22
C GLU A 160 18.89 -16.19 -14.42
N GLU A 161 18.24 -16.70 -13.38
CA GLU A 161 17.45 -15.91 -12.43
C GLU A 161 17.79 -16.31 -11.00
N VAL A 162 17.82 -15.31 -10.11
CA VAL A 162 17.87 -15.49 -8.67
C VAL A 162 16.45 -15.33 -8.14
N ILE A 163 15.94 -16.38 -7.49
CA ILE A 163 14.61 -16.40 -6.91
C ILE A 163 14.75 -16.32 -5.39
N VAL A 164 14.17 -15.27 -4.81
CA VAL A 164 14.04 -15.11 -3.36
C VAL A 164 12.59 -15.34 -2.97
N THR A 165 12.35 -16.28 -2.05
CA THR A 165 11.01 -16.53 -1.51
C THR A 165 11.00 -16.16 -0.02
N ILE A 166 10.07 -15.30 0.37
CA ILE A 166 9.82 -14.90 1.76
C ILE A 166 8.39 -15.30 2.10
N THR A 167 8.23 -16.18 3.08
CA THR A 167 6.93 -16.68 3.53
C THR A 167 6.77 -16.40 5.02
N ASP A 168 5.66 -15.78 5.42
CA ASP A 168 5.24 -15.62 6.81
C ASP A 168 4.02 -16.48 7.12
N SER A 169 3.83 -16.80 8.41
CA SER A 169 2.63 -17.45 8.95
C SER A 169 1.68 -16.43 9.60
N GLY A 170 1.65 -15.18 9.11
CA GLY A 170 0.89 -14.10 9.71
C GLY A 170 -0.61 -14.11 9.36
N ILE A 171 -1.27 -12.97 9.60
CA ILE A 171 -2.71 -12.76 9.34
C ILE A 171 -3.11 -12.88 7.85
N GLY A 172 -2.15 -12.93 6.94
CA GLY A 172 -2.38 -12.99 5.50
C GLY A 172 -3.10 -11.77 4.91
N ILE A 173 -3.36 -11.82 3.62
CA ILE A 173 -3.93 -10.74 2.82
C ILE A 173 -5.21 -11.27 2.14
N PRO A 174 -6.37 -10.62 2.35
CA PRO A 174 -7.61 -10.94 1.66
C PRO A 174 -7.49 -10.88 0.12
N GLU A 175 -8.19 -11.76 -0.59
CA GLU A 175 -8.07 -11.95 -2.03
C GLU A 175 -8.45 -10.70 -2.85
N ASP A 176 -9.43 -9.93 -2.37
CA ASP A 176 -9.83 -8.64 -2.93
C ASP A 176 -8.70 -7.60 -2.86
N LYS A 177 -7.85 -7.68 -1.83
CA LYS A 177 -6.72 -6.77 -1.62
C LYS A 177 -5.43 -7.21 -2.30
N LEU A 178 -5.29 -8.50 -2.65
CA LEU A 178 -4.13 -9.01 -3.40
C LEU A 178 -3.93 -8.28 -4.74
N SER A 179 -5.02 -7.98 -5.44
CA SER A 179 -4.99 -7.29 -6.73
C SER A 179 -4.50 -5.83 -6.65
N LEU A 180 -4.47 -5.27 -5.44
CA LEU A 180 -4.12 -3.88 -5.13
C LEU A 180 -2.73 -3.76 -4.46
N LEU A 181 -2.00 -4.87 -4.29
CA LEU A 181 -0.65 -4.80 -3.71
C LEU A 181 0.32 -4.02 -4.61
N GLY A 182 1.14 -3.17 -3.98
CA GLY A 182 2.07 -2.28 -4.67
C GLY A 182 1.46 -0.98 -5.19
N THR A 183 0.18 -0.71 -4.89
CA THR A 183 -0.42 0.61 -5.13
C THR A 183 0.10 1.60 -4.06
N PRO A 184 0.65 2.77 -4.45
CA PRO A 184 1.05 3.81 -3.50
C PRO A 184 -0.09 4.13 -2.52
N PHE A 185 0.25 4.32 -1.25
CA PHE A 185 -0.66 4.72 -0.16
C PHE A 185 -1.69 3.67 0.29
N LEU A 186 -1.68 2.46 -0.27
CA LEU A 186 -2.53 1.38 0.21
C LEU A 186 -1.84 0.65 1.38
N SER A 187 -2.40 0.81 2.58
CA SER A 187 -2.02 0.09 3.79
C SER A 187 -3.23 -0.63 4.38
N THR A 188 -3.05 -1.87 4.83
CA THR A 188 -4.04 -2.60 5.62
C THR A 188 -3.92 -2.33 7.12
N LYS A 189 -2.97 -1.48 7.54
CA LYS A 189 -2.66 -1.15 8.93
C LYS A 189 -3.00 0.30 9.25
N ASP A 190 -3.57 0.56 10.43
CA ASP A 190 -4.04 1.86 10.90
C ASP A 190 -2.96 2.98 10.95
N GLN A 191 -1.67 2.62 10.97
CA GLN A 191 -0.54 3.58 10.94
C GLN A 191 0.45 3.36 9.79
N GLY A 192 0.13 2.53 8.79
CA GLY A 192 1.03 2.25 7.67
C GLY A 192 0.93 3.32 6.57
N THR A 193 2.07 3.83 6.11
CA THR A 193 2.12 4.86 5.04
C THR A 193 1.73 4.33 3.65
N GLY A 194 1.57 3.00 3.48
CA GLY A 194 1.29 2.37 2.19
C GLY A 194 2.41 2.50 1.14
N MET A 195 3.56 3.06 1.52
CA MET A 195 4.70 3.29 0.61
C MET A 195 5.67 2.11 0.57
N GLY A 196 5.71 1.27 1.60
CA GLY A 196 6.70 0.21 1.76
C GLY A 196 6.69 -0.80 0.62
N LEU A 197 5.53 -1.41 0.35
CA LEU A 197 5.39 -2.38 -0.75
C LEU A 197 5.51 -1.70 -2.13
N THR A 198 4.97 -0.51 -2.29
CA THR A 198 5.11 0.28 -3.53
C THR A 198 6.57 0.48 -3.93
N GLN A 199 7.44 0.79 -2.96
CA GLN A 199 8.88 0.88 -3.17
C GLN A 199 9.49 -0.47 -3.56
N VAL A 200 9.06 -1.56 -2.92
CA VAL A 200 9.52 -2.92 -3.27
C VAL A 200 9.21 -3.22 -4.74
N PHE A 201 7.94 -3.05 -5.15
CA PHE A 201 7.55 -3.29 -6.54
C PHE A 201 8.33 -2.40 -7.51
N SER A 202 8.45 -1.10 -7.20
CA SER A 202 9.22 -0.16 -8.04
C SER A 202 10.67 -0.62 -8.23
N VAL A 203 11.38 -0.93 -7.13
CA VAL A 203 12.79 -1.36 -7.18
C VAL A 203 12.92 -2.66 -7.98
N ILE A 204 12.11 -3.67 -7.70
CA ILE A 204 12.23 -4.96 -8.41
C ILE A 204 11.95 -4.79 -9.91
N TYR A 205 10.93 -4.03 -10.30
CA TYR A 205 10.63 -3.79 -11.72
C TYR A 205 11.69 -2.91 -12.42
N GLN A 206 12.23 -1.89 -11.74
CA GLN A 206 13.32 -1.06 -12.27
C GLN A 206 14.55 -1.89 -12.62
N HIS A 207 14.79 -2.98 -11.89
CA HIS A 207 15.88 -3.92 -12.13
C HIS A 207 15.50 -5.08 -13.05
N GLY A 208 14.31 -5.06 -13.67
CA GLY A 208 13.84 -6.07 -14.60
C GLY A 208 13.36 -7.37 -13.96
N GLY A 209 13.15 -7.38 -12.65
CA GLY A 209 12.60 -8.51 -11.91
C GLY A 209 11.08 -8.58 -11.92
N LYS A 210 10.53 -9.63 -11.32
CA LYS A 210 9.09 -9.86 -11.16
C LYS A 210 8.77 -10.24 -9.71
N ILE A 211 7.57 -9.90 -9.26
CA ILE A 211 7.08 -10.28 -7.93
C ILE A 211 5.76 -11.04 -8.10
N ASN A 212 5.70 -12.22 -7.50
CA ASN A 212 4.48 -13.00 -7.36
C ASN A 212 4.11 -13.06 -5.88
N VAL A 213 2.83 -12.87 -5.56
CA VAL A 213 2.33 -12.90 -4.20
C VAL A 213 1.21 -13.92 -4.09
N GLU A 214 1.36 -14.84 -3.15
CA GLU A 214 0.35 -15.83 -2.77
C GLU A 214 -0.01 -15.56 -1.31
N SER A 215 -1.29 -15.40 -0.98
CA SER A 215 -1.71 -15.18 0.40
C SER A 215 -3.10 -15.70 0.65
N LYS A 216 -3.35 -16.10 1.90
CA LYS A 216 -4.67 -16.50 2.37
C LYS A 216 -4.86 -15.98 3.78
N SER A 217 -6.03 -15.38 4.03
CA SER A 217 -6.35 -14.81 5.34
C SER A 217 -6.19 -15.84 6.45
N ASN A 218 -5.48 -15.45 7.51
CA ASN A 218 -5.10 -16.24 8.68
C ASN A 218 -4.20 -17.46 8.40
N GLU A 219 -3.64 -17.59 7.20
CA GLU A 219 -2.70 -18.66 6.84
C GLU A 219 -1.32 -18.12 6.44
N GLY A 220 -1.19 -16.80 6.23
CA GLY A 220 0.08 -16.12 5.94
C GLY A 220 0.22 -15.62 4.51
N THR A 221 1.42 -15.14 4.19
CA THR A 221 1.75 -14.52 2.91
C THR A 221 3.07 -15.05 2.37
N THR A 222 3.14 -15.30 1.07
CA THR A 222 4.36 -15.68 0.36
C THR A 222 4.64 -14.68 -0.76
N PHE A 223 5.79 -14.01 -0.66
CA PHE A 223 6.37 -13.20 -1.73
C PHE A 223 7.46 -14.01 -2.45
N ARG A 224 7.32 -14.20 -3.77
CA ARG A 224 8.36 -14.74 -4.65
C ARG A 224 8.90 -13.63 -5.54
N ILE A 225 10.18 -13.33 -5.41
CA ILE A 225 10.88 -12.28 -6.13
C ILE A 225 11.82 -12.94 -7.12
N HIS A 226 11.60 -12.70 -8.40
CA HIS A 226 12.43 -13.17 -9.51
C HIS A 226 13.34 -12.04 -9.96
N ILE A 227 14.65 -12.23 -9.85
CA ILE A 227 15.66 -11.25 -10.26
C ILE A 227 16.47 -11.85 -11.40
N PRO A 228 16.57 -11.20 -12.57
CA PRO A 228 17.43 -11.69 -13.63
C PRO A 228 18.91 -11.62 -13.20
N GLU A 229 19.65 -12.71 -13.39
CA GLU A 229 21.10 -12.80 -13.21
C GLU A 229 21.77 -12.07 -14.39
N GLN A 230 21.67 -10.74 -14.40
CA GLN A 230 22.31 -9.95 -15.45
C GLN A 230 23.83 -10.06 -15.28
N LYS A 231 24.50 -10.75 -16.22
CA LYS A 231 25.93 -10.52 -16.45
C LYS A 231 26.11 -9.04 -16.75
N ILE A 232 27.15 -8.40 -16.20
CA ILE A 232 27.55 -7.06 -16.63
C ILE A 232 27.88 -7.16 -18.12
N SER A 233 26.88 -6.99 -18.98
CA SER A 233 27.12 -6.59 -20.33
C SER A 233 27.48 -5.11 -20.20
N ASN A 234 28.71 -4.76 -20.53
CA ASN A 234 29.14 -3.39 -20.83
C ASN A 234 28.42 -2.83 -22.08
N LYS A 235 27.13 -3.13 -22.24
CA LYS A 235 26.22 -2.65 -23.27
C LYS A 235 24.81 -2.45 -22.69
N ARG A 236 24.70 -1.60 -21.67
CA ARG A 236 23.56 -0.67 -21.60
C ARG A 236 23.93 0.63 -22.32
N GLY A 237 24.58 0.51 -23.48
CA GLY A 237 24.62 1.59 -24.45
C GLY A 237 23.28 1.56 -25.16
N VAL A 238 22.64 2.72 -25.25
CA VAL A 238 21.38 2.88 -25.97
C VAL A 238 21.45 2.19 -27.32
N ARG A 239 20.40 1.43 -27.68
CA ARG A 239 20.40 0.67 -28.93
C ARG A 239 20.36 1.65 -30.10
N LYS A 240 21.33 1.57 -31.01
CA LYS A 240 21.23 2.27 -32.30
C LYS A 240 20.04 1.70 -33.07
N LEU A 241 19.02 2.52 -33.27
CA LEU A 241 17.82 2.21 -34.01
C LEU A 241 17.98 2.75 -35.43
N ASN A 242 17.42 2.04 -36.41
CA ASN A 242 17.37 2.54 -37.79
C ASN A 242 16.17 3.49 -37.93
N LEU A 243 16.38 4.76 -37.58
CA LEU A 243 15.34 5.80 -37.55
C LEU A 243 15.55 6.81 -38.69
N ASN A 244 14.46 7.33 -39.22
CA ASN A 244 14.49 8.38 -40.22
C ASN A 244 14.77 9.72 -39.55
N TYR A 245 15.84 10.39 -39.95
CA TYR A 245 16.15 11.75 -39.54
C TYR A 245 16.28 12.65 -40.77
N ILE A 246 15.56 13.76 -40.75
CA ILE A 246 15.64 14.86 -41.71
C ILE A 246 16.31 16.01 -40.97
N GLU A 247 17.20 16.72 -41.64
CA GLU A 247 17.96 17.83 -41.05
C GLU A 247 17.01 18.92 -40.51
N ASN A 248 17.26 19.39 -39.28
CA ASN A 248 16.46 20.38 -38.53
C ASN A 248 15.06 19.92 -38.05
N LEU A 249 14.77 18.63 -38.00
CA LEU A 249 13.54 18.16 -37.33
C LEU A 249 13.56 18.54 -35.85
N THR A 250 12.42 19.00 -35.34
CA THR A 250 12.19 19.07 -33.89
C THR A 250 12.03 17.65 -33.30
N ILE A 251 12.26 17.48 -32.00
CA ILE A 251 12.05 16.19 -31.30
C ILE A 251 10.63 15.66 -31.57
N LYS A 252 9.62 16.55 -31.55
CA LYS A 252 8.23 16.20 -31.87
C LYS A 252 8.09 15.61 -33.27
N GLU A 253 8.61 16.29 -34.29
CA GLU A 253 8.49 15.83 -35.68
C GLU A 253 9.25 14.52 -35.88
N PHE A 254 10.40 14.35 -35.22
CA PHE A 254 11.14 13.08 -35.20
C PHE A 254 10.31 11.92 -34.65
N PHE A 255 9.57 12.11 -33.54
CA PHE A 255 8.66 11.09 -33.01
C PHE A 255 7.46 10.82 -33.92
N ILE A 256 6.97 11.82 -34.65
CA ILE A 256 5.88 11.66 -35.62
C ILE A 256 6.33 10.86 -36.84
N GLU A 257 7.49 11.19 -37.41
CA GLU A 257 8.07 10.49 -38.56
C GLU A 257 8.41 9.04 -38.23
N ASN A 258 8.86 8.77 -36.99
CA ASN A 258 9.25 7.43 -36.54
C ASN A 258 8.16 6.72 -35.73
N ARG A 259 6.88 7.10 -35.90
CA ARG A 259 5.75 6.57 -35.13
C ARG A 259 5.66 5.04 -35.15
N ASN A 260 5.82 4.43 -36.33
CA ASN A 260 5.73 2.98 -36.49
C ASN A 260 6.89 2.26 -35.79
N GLY A 261 8.11 2.81 -35.89
CA GLY A 261 9.27 2.28 -35.18
C GLY A 261 9.11 2.39 -33.67
N PHE A 262 8.46 3.45 -33.18
CA PHE A 262 8.16 3.62 -31.76
C PHE A 262 7.19 2.54 -31.27
N GLU A 263 6.13 2.26 -32.03
CA GLU A 263 5.17 1.21 -31.69
C GLU A 263 5.82 -0.18 -31.65
N GLU A 264 6.59 -0.54 -32.68
CA GLU A 264 7.30 -1.83 -32.72
C GLU A 264 8.26 -1.98 -31.53
N ARG A 265 8.98 -0.91 -31.20
CA ARG A 265 9.91 -0.90 -30.05
C ARG A 265 9.15 -1.03 -28.73
N LEU A 266 8.09 -0.26 -28.54
CA LEU A 266 7.26 -0.31 -27.34
C LEU A 266 6.69 -1.71 -27.10
N LEU A 267 6.19 -2.36 -28.15
CA LEU A 267 5.68 -3.73 -28.10
C LEU A 267 6.78 -4.77 -27.85
N SER A 268 8.03 -4.49 -28.27
CA SER A 268 9.19 -5.34 -27.96
C SER A 268 9.65 -5.23 -26.51
N GLU A 269 9.50 -4.05 -25.89
CA GLU A 269 9.84 -3.81 -24.47
C GLU A 269 8.75 -4.34 -23.53
N ALA A 270 7.49 -4.33 -23.97
CA ALA A 270 6.35 -4.74 -23.17
C ALA A 270 5.92 -6.20 -23.47
N ILE A 271 6.85 -7.16 -23.29
CA ILE A 271 6.67 -8.57 -23.70
C ILE A 271 5.43 -9.20 -23.05
N ASN A 272 5.18 -8.98 -21.76
CA ASN A 272 4.01 -9.56 -21.07
C ASN A 272 2.74 -8.75 -21.35
N VAL A 273 2.88 -7.51 -21.80
CA VAL A 273 1.76 -6.63 -22.12
C VAL A 273 1.23 -6.92 -23.51
N LYS A 274 2.10 -7.19 -24.49
CA LYS A 274 1.78 -7.41 -25.90
C LYS A 274 0.63 -8.40 -26.11
N GLY A 275 0.62 -9.52 -25.37
CA GLY A 275 -0.43 -10.55 -25.46
C GLY A 275 -1.81 -10.13 -24.94
N LYS A 276 -1.90 -9.07 -24.12
CA LYS A 276 -3.14 -8.58 -23.50
C LYS A 276 -3.65 -7.28 -24.12
N ILE A 277 -2.90 -6.66 -25.03
CA ILE A 277 -3.30 -5.37 -25.65
C ILE A 277 -4.60 -5.52 -26.44
N GLU A 278 -4.78 -6.60 -27.21
CA GLU A 278 -6.02 -6.84 -27.95
C GLU A 278 -7.23 -7.07 -27.04
N GLU A 279 -7.01 -7.76 -25.92
CA GLU A 279 -8.02 -8.01 -24.89
C GLU A 279 -8.44 -6.68 -24.22
N ILE A 280 -7.48 -5.81 -23.90
CA ILE A 280 -7.73 -4.49 -23.32
C ILE A 280 -8.41 -3.55 -24.30
N HIS A 281 -8.07 -3.63 -25.58
CA HIS A 281 -8.74 -2.85 -26.61
C HIS A 281 -10.21 -3.28 -26.74
N LYS A 282 -10.49 -4.59 -26.76
CA LYS A 282 -11.86 -5.14 -26.86
C LYS A 282 -12.70 -4.92 -25.61
N ILE A 283 -12.13 -5.10 -24.41
CA ILE A 283 -12.87 -4.99 -23.14
C ILE A 283 -12.98 -3.53 -22.69
N GLY A 284 -11.95 -2.73 -22.93
CA GLY A 284 -11.82 -1.40 -22.34
C GLY A 284 -12.07 -0.21 -23.25
N ASN A 285 -12.10 -0.43 -24.58
CA ASN A 285 -11.97 0.63 -25.58
C ASN A 285 -10.75 1.55 -25.32
N ILE A 286 -9.71 1.02 -24.66
CA ILE A 286 -8.47 1.73 -24.38
C ILE A 286 -7.48 1.35 -25.47
N ASN A 287 -7.01 2.34 -26.23
CA ASN A 287 -5.92 2.14 -27.18
C ASN A 287 -4.59 2.52 -26.50
N LEU A 288 -3.96 1.53 -25.87
CA LEU A 288 -2.73 1.69 -25.10
C LEU A 288 -1.59 2.30 -25.93
N VAL A 289 -1.45 1.88 -27.18
CA VAL A 289 -0.41 2.38 -28.09
C VAL A 289 -0.64 3.84 -28.44
N ASN A 290 -1.88 4.22 -28.77
CA ASN A 290 -2.21 5.62 -29.05
C ASN A 290 -2.04 6.51 -27.81
N ASN A 291 -2.32 5.96 -26.63
CA ASN A 291 -2.11 6.65 -25.35
C ASN A 291 -0.62 6.85 -25.06
N ALA A 292 0.23 5.88 -25.38
CA ALA A 292 1.67 6.04 -25.31
C ALA A 292 2.18 7.15 -26.24
N HIS A 293 1.68 7.24 -27.47
CA HIS A 293 2.04 8.35 -28.37
C HIS A 293 1.62 9.72 -27.82
N LYS A 294 0.40 9.84 -27.28
CA LYS A 294 -0.08 11.09 -26.68
C LYS A 294 0.78 11.49 -25.48
N LEU A 295 1.13 10.53 -24.62
CA LEU A 295 2.02 10.75 -23.48
C LEU A 295 3.36 11.31 -23.95
N VAL A 296 3.99 10.65 -24.92
CA VAL A 296 5.28 11.08 -25.46
C VAL A 296 5.21 12.48 -26.07
N LEU A 297 4.17 12.79 -26.83
CA LEU A 297 4.00 14.13 -27.41
C LEU A 297 3.82 15.20 -26.33
N TYR A 298 3.03 14.94 -25.29
CA TYR A 298 2.87 15.90 -24.18
C TYR A 298 4.17 16.12 -23.40
N VAL A 299 4.98 15.07 -23.23
CA VAL A 299 6.27 15.15 -22.54
C VAL A 299 7.30 15.92 -23.38
N VAL A 300 7.40 15.59 -24.68
CA VAL A 300 8.34 16.25 -25.60
C VAL A 300 7.97 17.71 -25.87
N GLU A 301 6.68 18.05 -25.89
CA GLU A 301 6.20 19.42 -26.05
C GLU A 301 6.06 20.20 -24.73
N GLU A 302 6.45 19.59 -23.59
CA GLU A 302 6.39 20.22 -22.26
C GLU A 302 4.99 20.72 -21.86
N ARG A 303 3.94 20.00 -22.30
CA ARG A 303 2.54 20.36 -22.06
C ARG A 303 2.05 19.82 -20.73
N GLU A 304 2.51 20.41 -19.64
CA GLU A 304 2.23 19.94 -18.27
C GLU A 304 0.73 19.85 -17.95
N HIS A 305 -0.06 20.87 -18.30
CA HIS A 305 -1.49 20.88 -18.00
C HIS A 305 -2.25 19.75 -18.72
N GLU A 306 -1.96 19.53 -19.99
CA GLU A 306 -2.52 18.44 -20.78
C GLU A 306 -2.04 17.08 -20.29
N LEU A 307 -0.78 16.98 -19.88
CA LEU A 307 -0.18 15.78 -19.31
C LEU A 307 -0.88 15.35 -18.02
N ILE A 308 -1.10 16.28 -17.09
CA ILE A 308 -1.82 16.03 -15.83
C ILE A 308 -3.27 15.64 -16.12
N SER A 309 -3.94 16.36 -17.02
CA SER A 309 -5.33 16.08 -17.40
C SER A 309 -5.49 14.73 -18.10
N PHE A 310 -4.49 14.34 -18.88
CA PHE A 310 -4.40 13.03 -19.51
C PHE A 310 -4.16 11.94 -18.47
N ALA A 311 -3.20 12.14 -17.54
CA ALA A 311 -2.90 11.23 -16.45
C ALA A 311 -4.15 10.90 -15.60
N LYS A 312 -4.92 11.93 -15.20
CA LYS A 312 -6.16 11.75 -14.43
C LYS A 312 -7.20 10.92 -15.19
N ARG A 313 -7.43 11.23 -16.48
CA ARG A 313 -8.38 10.50 -17.32
C ARG A 313 -7.99 9.03 -17.50
N GLU A 314 -6.72 8.77 -17.79
CA GLU A 314 -6.20 7.42 -17.93
C GLU A 314 -6.27 6.68 -16.59
N GLY A 315 -5.94 7.33 -15.47
CA GLY A 315 -6.05 6.74 -14.13
C GLY A 315 -7.46 6.22 -13.84
N VAL A 316 -8.49 7.02 -14.13
CA VAL A 316 -9.90 6.59 -13.98
C VAL A 316 -10.27 5.49 -14.96
N ALA A 317 -9.89 5.61 -16.24
CA ALA A 317 -10.20 4.61 -17.25
C ALA A 317 -9.61 3.25 -16.86
N TRP A 318 -8.36 3.23 -16.41
CA TRP A 318 -7.65 2.03 -15.98
C TRP A 318 -8.14 1.48 -14.63
N ALA A 319 -8.77 2.30 -13.79
CA ALA A 319 -9.41 1.87 -12.55
C ALA A 319 -10.71 1.11 -12.77
N LYS A 320 -11.44 1.43 -13.84
CA LYS A 320 -12.67 0.73 -14.22
C LYS A 320 -12.43 -0.71 -14.68
N TYR A 321 -11.26 -0.98 -15.24
CA TYR A 321 -10.88 -2.31 -15.71
C TYR A 321 -9.95 -2.97 -14.70
N SER A 322 -10.22 -4.23 -14.32
CA SER A 322 -9.48 -4.98 -13.29
C SER A 322 -8.07 -5.42 -13.74
N LEU A 323 -7.28 -4.50 -14.29
CA LEU A 323 -5.89 -4.73 -14.65
C LEU A 323 -4.98 -4.70 -13.41
N THR A 324 -4.03 -5.62 -13.32
CA THR A 324 -3.10 -5.72 -12.18
C THR A 324 -2.14 -4.53 -12.16
N VAL A 325 -1.75 -4.05 -10.96
CA VAL A 325 -0.80 -2.93 -10.81
C VAL A 325 0.55 -3.22 -11.49
N ALA A 326 1.00 -4.48 -11.41
CA ALA A 326 2.17 -5.00 -12.10
C ALA A 326 2.17 -4.69 -13.61
N PHE A 327 1.06 -4.98 -14.28
CA PHE A 327 0.89 -4.72 -15.71
C PHE A 327 1.01 -3.22 -16.02
N LYS A 328 0.52 -2.36 -15.12
CA LYS A 328 0.49 -0.92 -15.32
C LYS A 328 1.88 -0.30 -15.19
N LEU A 329 2.63 -0.74 -14.18
CA LEU A 329 4.02 -0.34 -14.01
C LEU A 329 4.88 -0.83 -15.18
N GLU A 330 4.69 -2.08 -15.63
CA GLU A 330 5.41 -2.61 -16.80
C GLU A 330 5.16 -1.76 -18.04
N TRP A 331 3.90 -1.39 -18.32
CA TRP A 331 3.55 -0.58 -19.47
C TRP A 331 4.20 0.82 -19.44
N VAL A 332 4.12 1.52 -18.30
CA VAL A 332 4.73 2.86 -18.22
C VAL A 332 6.26 2.78 -18.29
N GLN A 333 6.88 1.76 -17.70
CA GLN A 333 8.32 1.55 -17.81
C GLN A 333 8.74 1.22 -19.26
N ALA A 334 7.93 0.46 -20.00
CA ALA A 334 8.18 0.21 -21.42
C ALA A 334 8.12 1.51 -22.25
N ILE A 335 7.15 2.39 -21.97
CA ILE A 335 7.08 3.72 -22.61
C ILE A 335 8.34 4.54 -22.28
N ARG A 336 8.73 4.58 -21.00
CA ARG A 336 9.94 5.29 -20.55
C ARG A 336 11.18 4.81 -21.27
N ARG A 337 11.42 3.49 -21.33
CA ARG A 337 12.59 2.92 -22.05
C ARG A 337 12.56 3.22 -23.54
N THR A 338 11.39 3.11 -24.16
CA THR A 338 11.23 3.40 -25.59
C THR A 338 11.52 4.87 -25.88
N LEU A 339 11.05 5.77 -25.01
CA LEU A 339 11.34 7.20 -25.10
C LEU A 339 12.85 7.48 -25.00
N TRP A 340 13.55 6.81 -24.07
CA TRP A 340 15.02 6.90 -23.94
C TRP A 340 15.77 6.50 -25.21
N ASP A 341 15.40 5.35 -25.78
CA ASP A 341 16.03 4.89 -27.01
C ASP A 341 15.87 5.91 -28.13
N PHE A 342 14.69 6.51 -28.26
CA PHE A 342 14.42 7.48 -29.32
C PHE A 342 15.14 8.81 -29.13
N LEU A 343 15.16 9.35 -27.91
CA LEU A 343 15.86 10.61 -27.60
C LEU A 343 17.36 10.51 -27.84
N TYR A 344 17.97 9.39 -27.44
CA TYR A 344 19.38 9.16 -27.70
C TYR A 344 19.68 9.06 -29.20
N ASN A 345 18.86 8.31 -29.96
CA ASN A 345 19.06 8.19 -31.40
C ASN A 345 18.82 9.52 -32.12
N TYR A 346 17.88 10.35 -31.65
CA TYR A 346 17.70 11.71 -32.16
C TYR A 346 18.97 12.55 -31.97
N GLU A 347 19.57 12.55 -30.78
CA GLU A 347 20.79 13.30 -30.49
C GLU A 347 22.04 12.73 -31.21
N ASP A 348 22.18 11.41 -31.31
CA ASP A 348 23.25 10.74 -32.09
C ASP A 348 23.16 11.03 -33.60
N LEU A 349 21.94 11.25 -34.14
CA LEU A 349 21.73 11.62 -35.54
C LEU A 349 21.82 13.13 -35.80
N ARG A 350 21.57 13.96 -34.77
CA ARG A 350 21.59 15.43 -34.84
C ARG A 350 22.99 16.02 -34.68
N GLU A 351 23.83 15.48 -33.80
CA GLU A 351 25.16 16.03 -33.49
C GLU A 351 26.30 15.05 -33.82
N ALA A 352 27.32 15.51 -34.54
CA ALA A 352 28.54 14.72 -34.77
C ALA A 352 29.37 14.49 -33.49
N GLN A 353 29.16 15.31 -32.44
CA GLN A 353 29.67 15.13 -31.09
C GLN A 353 28.62 15.60 -30.06
N PRO A 354 27.92 14.69 -29.36
CA PRO A 354 26.82 15.05 -28.47
C PRO A 354 27.31 15.86 -27.25
N ASN A 355 26.71 17.04 -27.02
CA ASN A 355 26.92 17.79 -25.79
C ASN A 355 26.27 17.08 -24.59
N ARG A 356 27.09 16.32 -23.84
CA ARG A 356 26.63 15.52 -22.70
C ARG A 356 25.81 16.32 -21.67
N THR A 357 26.17 17.58 -21.42
CA THR A 357 25.50 18.41 -20.41
C THR A 357 24.08 18.79 -20.82
N GLU A 358 23.86 19.11 -22.09
CA GLU A 358 22.54 19.42 -22.64
C GLU A 358 21.67 18.16 -22.69
N PHE A 359 22.26 17.01 -23.05
CA PHE A 359 21.58 15.73 -23.00
C PHE A 359 21.12 15.37 -21.58
N PHE A 360 21.98 15.53 -20.57
CA PHE A 360 21.61 15.26 -19.17
C PHE A 360 20.50 16.20 -18.67
N ALA A 361 20.51 17.48 -19.07
CA ALA A 361 19.46 18.43 -18.70
C ALA A 361 18.12 18.09 -19.35
N LEU A 362 18.12 17.71 -20.63
CA LEU A 362 16.94 17.20 -21.34
C LEU A 362 16.43 15.91 -20.69
N GLU A 363 17.35 15.02 -20.31
CA GLU A 363 17.02 13.76 -19.65
C GLU A 363 16.28 13.99 -18.33
N LYS A 364 16.86 14.83 -17.47
CA LYS A 364 16.27 15.18 -16.18
C LYS A 364 14.84 15.73 -16.35
N LYS A 365 14.66 16.66 -17.28
CA LYS A 365 13.38 17.30 -17.55
C LYS A 365 12.32 16.31 -18.04
N ILE A 366 12.70 15.39 -18.92
CA ILE A 366 11.79 14.36 -19.43
C ILE A 366 11.40 13.36 -18.32
N ASN A 367 12.33 13.00 -17.44
CA ASN A 367 12.02 12.18 -16.27
C ASN A 367 11.01 12.86 -15.35
N GLU A 368 11.24 14.15 -15.02
CA GLU A 368 10.33 14.94 -14.17
C GLU A 368 8.90 14.95 -14.74
N LEU A 369 8.73 15.11 -16.06
CA LEU A 369 7.42 15.08 -16.70
C LEU A 369 6.77 13.68 -16.68
N ILE A 370 7.54 12.62 -16.92
CA ILE A 370 7.00 11.25 -16.82
C ILE A 370 6.58 10.92 -15.38
N ASP A 371 7.35 11.35 -14.38
CA ASP A 371 7.01 11.15 -12.97
C ASP A 371 5.80 12.00 -12.54
N LEU A 372 5.68 13.22 -13.09
CA LEU A 372 4.47 14.04 -12.94
C LEU A 372 3.23 13.32 -13.49
N PHE A 373 3.32 12.74 -14.69
CA PHE A 373 2.26 11.91 -15.24
C PHE A 373 1.92 10.73 -14.32
N LEU A 374 2.93 9.98 -13.88
CA LEU A 374 2.74 8.80 -13.02
C LEU A 374 2.05 9.14 -11.70
N SER A 375 2.50 10.20 -11.03
CA SER A 375 1.93 10.61 -9.74
C SER A 375 0.44 10.92 -9.88
N HIS A 376 0.04 11.73 -10.86
CA HIS A 376 -1.35 12.10 -11.09
C HIS A 376 -2.20 10.93 -11.60
N PHE A 377 -1.61 10.04 -12.40
CA PHE A 377 -2.24 8.82 -12.85
C PHE A 377 -2.60 7.93 -11.65
N PHE A 378 -1.65 7.67 -10.75
CA PHE A 378 -1.87 6.82 -9.58
C PHE A 378 -2.81 7.43 -8.55
N ILE A 379 -2.72 8.74 -8.30
CA ILE A 379 -3.64 9.44 -7.39
C ILE A 379 -5.08 9.29 -7.89
N SER A 380 -5.31 9.58 -9.18
CA SER A 380 -6.65 9.51 -9.76
C SER A 380 -7.17 8.07 -9.82
N TYR A 381 -6.28 7.11 -10.05
CA TYR A 381 -6.60 5.69 -10.03
C TYR A 381 -7.05 5.23 -8.63
N SER A 382 -6.25 5.50 -7.59
CA SER A 382 -6.55 5.09 -6.21
C SER A 382 -7.86 5.69 -5.76
N LYS A 383 -8.01 7.03 -5.92
CA LYS A 383 -9.21 7.74 -5.52
C LYS A 383 -10.48 7.15 -6.12
N PHE A 384 -10.46 6.79 -7.40
CA PHE A 384 -11.62 6.17 -8.05
C PHE A 384 -11.91 4.76 -7.52
N LYS A 385 -10.88 3.95 -7.25
CA LYS A 385 -11.05 2.61 -6.66
C LYS A 385 -11.58 2.69 -5.23
N ASP A 386 -11.07 3.61 -4.43
CA ASP A 386 -11.50 3.83 -3.05
C ASP A 386 -12.95 4.31 -3.01
N GLU A 387 -13.34 5.25 -3.86
CA GLU A 387 -14.74 5.68 -4.02
C GLU A 387 -15.64 4.52 -4.48
N LEU A 388 -15.16 3.65 -5.37
CA LEU A 388 -15.94 2.50 -5.84
C LEU A 388 -16.13 1.44 -4.74
N LEU A 389 -15.07 1.16 -3.97
CA LEU A 389 -15.13 0.25 -2.82
C LEU A 389 -16.01 0.83 -1.72
N GLU A 390 -15.90 2.11 -1.43
CA GLU A 390 -16.73 2.80 -0.43
C GLU A 390 -18.20 2.82 -0.85
N ASN A 391 -18.49 3.05 -2.13
CA ASN A 391 -19.86 2.97 -2.65
C ASN A 391 -20.41 1.53 -2.61
N GLN A 392 -19.60 0.52 -2.94
CA GLN A 392 -19.99 -0.88 -2.79
C GLN A 392 -20.23 -1.23 -1.33
N ARG A 393 -19.37 -0.76 -0.43
CA ARG A 393 -19.48 -0.95 1.02
C ARG A 393 -20.75 -0.31 1.56
N LYS A 394 -21.03 0.95 1.22
CA LYS A 394 -22.28 1.65 1.56
C LYS A 394 -23.52 0.94 1.02
N LEU A 395 -23.44 0.37 -0.19
CA LEU A 395 -24.55 -0.39 -0.77
C LEU A 395 -24.84 -1.67 0.05
N VAL A 396 -23.79 -2.40 0.44
CA VAL A 396 -23.88 -3.61 1.28
C VAL A 396 -24.31 -3.25 2.71
N GLU A 397 -23.82 -2.16 3.27
CA GLU A 397 -24.19 -1.65 4.61
C GLU A 397 -25.62 -1.10 4.67
N ASN A 398 -26.11 -0.49 3.58
CA ASN A 398 -27.51 -0.09 3.48
C ASN A 398 -28.46 -1.28 3.50
N LEU A 399 -28.05 -2.42 2.95
CA LEU A 399 -28.81 -3.67 2.94
C LEU A 399 -28.69 -4.49 4.25
N SER A 400 -27.67 -4.25 5.09
CA SER A 400 -27.30 -5.17 6.20
C SER A 400 -27.90 -4.84 7.57
N VAL A 401 -28.57 -3.69 7.72
CA VAL A 401 -29.24 -3.26 8.96
C VAL A 401 -30.69 -2.88 8.65
N PRO A 402 -31.59 -3.85 8.45
CA PRO A 402 -33.00 -3.57 8.20
C PRO A 402 -33.68 -3.20 9.52
N ILE A 403 -34.04 -1.91 9.70
CA ILE A 403 -34.98 -1.53 10.76
C ILE A 403 -36.39 -1.83 10.22
N ILE A 404 -37.05 -2.81 10.82
CA ILE A 404 -38.35 -3.30 10.37
C ILE A 404 -39.45 -2.62 11.19
N PRO A 405 -40.24 -1.70 10.61
CA PRO A 405 -41.35 -1.09 11.33
C PRO A 405 -42.48 -2.10 11.54
N ILE A 406 -42.95 -2.22 12.78
CA ILE A 406 -44.15 -2.98 13.13
C ILE A 406 -45.37 -2.07 13.10
N ASN A 407 -45.24 -0.86 13.65
CA ASN A 407 -46.22 0.21 13.52
C ASN A 407 -45.50 1.58 13.62
N LYS A 408 -46.24 2.69 13.73
CA LYS A 408 -45.67 4.05 13.80
C LYS A 408 -44.78 4.32 15.00
N HIS A 409 -44.80 3.48 16.03
CA HIS A 409 -44.10 3.70 17.29
C HIS A 409 -43.17 2.56 17.69
N ILE A 410 -43.24 1.41 16.99
CA ILE A 410 -42.51 0.19 17.32
C ILE A 410 -41.73 -0.30 16.09
N CYS A 411 -40.43 -0.49 16.28
CA CYS A 411 -39.54 -1.08 15.28
C CYS A 411 -38.79 -2.30 15.83
N ILE A 412 -38.42 -3.22 14.95
CA ILE A 412 -37.52 -4.34 15.23
C ILE A 412 -36.22 -4.12 14.50
N LEU A 413 -35.11 -4.36 15.19
CA LEU A 413 -33.78 -4.46 14.60
C LEU A 413 -33.23 -5.89 14.79
N PRO A 414 -33.27 -6.75 13.76
CA PRO A 414 -32.61 -8.04 13.80
C PRO A 414 -31.11 -7.89 13.56
N VAL A 415 -30.30 -8.35 14.52
CA VAL A 415 -28.85 -8.33 14.42
C VAL A 415 -28.34 -9.76 14.21
N ILE A 416 -27.70 -9.98 13.07
CA ILE A 416 -27.28 -11.32 12.62
C ILE A 416 -25.80 -11.31 12.24
N GLY A 417 -25.04 -12.30 12.67
CA GLY A 417 -23.64 -12.48 12.33
C GLY A 417 -22.68 -11.76 13.27
N MET A 418 -21.44 -11.57 12.80
CA MET A 418 -20.39 -10.93 13.60
C MET A 418 -20.65 -9.43 13.79
N LEU A 419 -20.48 -8.95 15.02
CA LEU A 419 -20.50 -7.54 15.36
C LEU A 419 -19.06 -7.09 15.57
N ASP A 420 -18.62 -6.12 14.75
CA ASP A 420 -17.36 -5.41 14.91
C ASP A 420 -17.64 -3.92 15.18
N THR A 421 -16.59 -3.17 15.50
CA THR A 421 -16.70 -1.74 15.84
C THR A 421 -17.29 -0.91 14.69
N MET A 422 -17.01 -1.26 13.44
CA MET A 422 -17.57 -0.53 12.31
C MET A 422 -19.08 -0.78 12.20
N ARG A 423 -19.50 -2.05 12.21
CA ARG A 423 -20.91 -2.42 12.07
C ARG A 423 -21.77 -1.83 13.19
N LEU A 424 -21.22 -1.78 14.42
CA LEU A 424 -21.89 -1.11 15.54
C LEU A 424 -22.03 0.40 15.31
N ASN A 425 -21.05 1.08 14.72
CA ASN A 425 -21.20 2.49 14.35
C ASN A 425 -22.28 2.70 13.29
N THR A 426 -22.33 1.86 12.25
CA THR A 426 -23.41 1.93 11.24
C THR A 426 -24.79 1.69 11.86
N ILE A 427 -24.90 0.71 12.77
CA ILE A 427 -26.14 0.45 13.52
C ILE A 427 -26.53 1.67 14.36
N LYS A 428 -25.58 2.25 15.09
CA LYS A 428 -25.79 3.43 15.94
C LYS A 428 -26.37 4.60 15.13
N ASP A 429 -25.71 4.97 14.04
CA ASP A 429 -26.10 6.13 13.24
C ASP A 429 -27.50 5.91 12.63
N LYS A 430 -27.76 4.75 12.02
CA LYS A 430 -29.08 4.44 11.46
C LYS A 430 -30.19 4.38 12.51
N VAL A 431 -29.94 3.76 13.66
CA VAL A 431 -30.94 3.66 14.71
C VAL A 431 -31.28 5.04 15.27
N PHE A 432 -30.28 5.91 15.45
CA PHE A 432 -30.51 7.26 15.95
C PHE A 432 -31.27 8.10 14.92
N ASP A 433 -30.87 8.06 13.65
CA ASP A 433 -31.55 8.76 12.57
C ASP A 433 -33.02 8.30 12.42
N GLU A 434 -33.29 7.01 12.58
CA GLU A 434 -34.64 6.46 12.49
C GLU A 434 -35.50 6.83 13.72
N ILE A 435 -34.93 6.81 14.93
CA ILE A 435 -35.62 7.25 16.15
C ILE A 435 -35.97 8.74 16.04
N GLU A 436 -35.05 9.57 15.55
CA GLU A 436 -35.27 11.01 15.34
C GLU A 436 -36.33 11.27 14.28
N SER A 437 -36.21 10.65 13.11
CA SER A 437 -37.10 10.92 11.97
C SER A 437 -38.52 10.36 12.18
N GLN A 438 -38.66 9.15 12.73
CA GLN A 438 -39.96 8.49 12.90
C GLN A 438 -40.54 8.61 14.31
N HIS A 439 -39.83 9.22 15.27
CA HIS A 439 -40.25 9.35 16.67
C HIS A 439 -40.59 7.98 17.30
N ILE A 440 -39.70 7.01 17.10
CA ILE A 440 -39.88 5.63 17.58
C ILE A 440 -39.90 5.62 19.11
N GLN A 441 -40.95 5.04 19.70
CA GLN A 441 -41.09 4.92 21.15
C GLN A 441 -40.55 3.61 21.70
N THR A 442 -40.54 2.53 20.90
CA THR A 442 -40.01 1.22 21.32
C THR A 442 -39.19 0.58 20.20
N LEU A 443 -37.96 0.17 20.53
CA LEU A 443 -37.08 -0.61 19.67
C LEU A 443 -36.87 -2.00 20.24
N ILE A 444 -37.20 -3.03 19.46
CA ILE A 444 -36.91 -4.42 19.79
C ILE A 444 -35.60 -4.83 19.11
N LEU A 445 -34.56 -5.07 19.89
CA LEU A 445 -33.25 -5.54 19.43
C LEU A 445 -33.21 -7.08 19.51
N ASP A 446 -33.22 -7.76 18.37
CA ASP A 446 -33.08 -9.22 18.33
C ASP A 446 -31.63 -9.64 18.10
N LEU A 447 -31.03 -10.21 19.13
CA LEU A 447 -29.64 -10.69 19.12
C LEU A 447 -29.54 -12.21 18.90
N SER A 448 -30.63 -12.86 18.50
CA SER A 448 -30.68 -14.32 18.32
C SER A 448 -29.62 -14.84 17.34
N GLY A 449 -29.22 -14.05 16.35
CA GLY A 449 -28.30 -14.42 15.27
C GLY A 449 -26.83 -14.02 15.46
N ILE A 450 -26.42 -13.43 16.59
CA ILE A 450 -25.05 -12.90 16.73
C ILE A 450 -24.03 -13.98 17.15
N THR A 451 -22.77 -13.77 16.77
CA THR A 451 -21.62 -14.54 17.29
C THR A 451 -21.11 -13.96 18.61
N PRO A 452 -20.28 -14.68 19.38
CA PRO A 452 -19.62 -14.10 20.56
C PRO A 452 -18.88 -12.81 20.22
N MET A 453 -19.00 -11.82 21.09
CA MET A 453 -18.43 -10.47 20.92
C MET A 453 -17.18 -10.30 21.81
N THR A 454 -16.26 -9.43 21.41
CA THR A 454 -15.15 -9.01 22.26
C THR A 454 -15.64 -8.06 23.36
N HIS A 455 -14.79 -7.78 24.35
CA HIS A 455 -15.11 -6.81 25.41
C HIS A 455 -15.37 -5.41 24.84
N GLU A 456 -14.56 -4.96 23.88
CA GLU A 456 -14.72 -3.64 23.24
C GLU A 456 -16.05 -3.53 22.48
N THR A 457 -16.38 -4.54 21.66
CA THR A 457 -17.65 -4.60 20.93
C THR A 457 -18.84 -4.64 21.89
N THR A 458 -18.71 -5.33 23.02
CA THR A 458 -19.73 -5.37 24.07
C THR A 458 -19.95 -3.98 24.67
N GLN A 459 -18.89 -3.25 25.03
CA GLN A 459 -18.99 -1.88 25.55
C GLN A 459 -19.65 -0.92 24.55
N ASN A 460 -19.28 -1.02 23.27
CA ASN A 460 -19.86 -0.20 22.22
C ASN A 460 -21.36 -0.47 22.05
N LEU A 461 -21.79 -1.74 22.07
CA LEU A 461 -23.21 -2.09 22.02
C LEU A 461 -23.98 -1.55 23.24
N LEU A 462 -23.41 -1.64 24.45
CA LEU A 462 -24.00 -1.06 25.66
C LEU A 462 -24.15 0.46 25.55
N GLY A 463 -23.15 1.13 24.96
CA GLY A 463 -23.20 2.57 24.68
C GLY A 463 -24.34 2.96 23.74
N ILE A 464 -24.60 2.16 22.71
CA ILE A 464 -25.73 2.38 21.78
C ILE A 464 -27.06 2.25 22.53
N ILE A 465 -27.25 1.18 23.32
CA ILE A 465 -28.47 0.95 24.10
C ILE A 465 -28.73 2.11 25.07
N LYS A 466 -27.68 2.60 25.74
CA LYS A 466 -27.79 3.77 26.61
C LYS A 466 -28.19 5.02 25.84
N GLY A 467 -27.61 5.25 24.66
CA GLY A 467 -27.97 6.36 23.78
C GLY A 467 -29.45 6.32 23.35
N ILE A 468 -29.95 5.16 22.95
CA ILE A 468 -31.37 4.94 22.61
C ILE A 468 -32.27 5.34 23.80
N SER A 469 -31.93 4.90 25.01
CA SER A 469 -32.67 5.26 26.22
C SER A 469 -32.62 6.76 26.51
N MET A 470 -31.51 7.45 26.23
CA MET A 470 -31.39 8.91 26.40
C MET A 470 -32.28 9.69 25.41
N MET A 471 -32.59 9.11 24.25
CA MET A 471 -33.55 9.65 23.29
C MET A 471 -35.02 9.39 23.68
N GLY A 472 -35.27 8.78 24.84
CA GLY A 472 -36.63 8.48 25.32
C GLY A 472 -37.27 7.25 24.65
N CYS A 473 -36.47 6.46 23.91
CA CYS A 473 -36.93 5.24 23.26
C CYS A 473 -36.73 4.03 24.18
N ARG A 474 -37.79 3.23 24.38
CA ARG A 474 -37.76 2.00 25.17
C ARG A 474 -37.05 0.89 24.39
N THR A 475 -36.00 0.31 24.95
CA THR A 475 -35.27 -0.81 24.31
C THR A 475 -35.69 -2.16 24.92
N ILE A 476 -36.06 -3.13 24.07
CA ILE A 476 -36.34 -4.51 24.46
C ILE A 476 -35.34 -5.43 23.74
N ILE A 477 -34.59 -6.22 24.48
CA ILE A 477 -33.57 -7.14 23.96
C ILE A 477 -34.11 -8.57 24.00
N THR A 478 -33.93 -9.29 22.89
CA THR A 478 -34.33 -10.70 22.72
C THR A 478 -33.18 -11.56 22.21
N GLY A 479 -33.28 -12.88 22.39
CA GLY A 479 -32.35 -13.83 21.76
C GLY A 479 -30.96 -13.91 22.41
N LEU A 480 -30.78 -13.39 23.63
CA LEU A 480 -29.50 -13.47 24.35
C LEU A 480 -29.13 -14.90 24.72
N ARG A 481 -28.06 -15.42 24.13
CA ARG A 481 -27.49 -16.73 24.46
C ARG A 481 -26.54 -16.62 25.66
N ALA A 482 -26.35 -17.73 26.37
CA ALA A 482 -25.52 -17.79 27.59
C ALA A 482 -24.09 -17.27 27.40
N GLU A 483 -23.49 -17.47 26.22
CA GLU A 483 -22.14 -17.00 25.89
C GLU A 483 -22.06 -15.47 25.81
N ILE A 484 -23.08 -14.82 25.23
CA ILE A 484 -23.17 -13.37 25.14
C ILE A 484 -23.42 -12.77 26.53
N VAL A 485 -24.27 -13.42 27.32
CA VAL A 485 -24.56 -13.01 28.71
C VAL A 485 -23.29 -13.05 29.55
N LYS A 486 -22.42 -14.05 29.38
CA LYS A 486 -21.11 -14.10 30.07
C LYS A 486 -20.23 -12.90 29.74
N GLY A 487 -20.16 -12.49 28.47
CA GLY A 487 -19.40 -11.31 28.04
C GLY A 487 -19.98 -9.98 28.55
N ILE A 488 -21.31 -9.90 28.67
CA ILE A 488 -22.00 -8.72 29.23
C ILE A 488 -21.77 -8.63 30.74
N ILE A 489 -21.84 -9.74 31.48
CA ILE A 489 -21.63 -9.76 32.94
C ILE A 489 -20.22 -9.30 33.32
N THR A 490 -19.21 -9.62 32.50
CA THR A 490 -17.83 -9.18 32.74
C THR A 490 -17.60 -7.68 32.50
N SER A 491 -18.58 -6.96 31.97
CA SER A 491 -18.42 -5.63 31.37
C SER A 491 -19.13 -4.49 32.14
N ASP A 492 -19.37 -4.67 33.43
CA ASP A 492 -20.01 -3.72 34.36
C ASP A 492 -21.56 -3.65 34.31
N VAL A 493 -22.15 -3.58 35.50
CA VAL A 493 -23.56 -3.92 35.81
C VAL A 493 -24.46 -2.68 35.67
N GLY A 494 -24.72 -2.25 34.43
CA GLY A 494 -25.62 -1.11 34.14
C GLY A 494 -26.79 -1.41 33.20
N LEU A 495 -26.76 -2.52 32.47
CA LEU A 495 -27.69 -2.80 31.36
C LEU A 495 -29.15 -2.96 31.80
N LEU A 496 -29.38 -3.46 33.02
CA LEU A 496 -30.72 -3.68 33.59
C LEU A 496 -31.54 -2.38 33.73
N ASN A 497 -30.88 -1.23 33.80
CA ASN A 497 -31.56 0.06 33.96
C ASN A 497 -31.98 0.68 32.63
N HIS A 498 -31.50 0.15 31.49
CA HIS A 498 -31.62 0.81 30.17
C HIS A 498 -32.27 -0.09 29.10
N ALA A 499 -32.50 -1.37 29.41
CA ALA A 499 -33.17 -2.30 28.51
C ALA A 499 -34.01 -3.33 29.28
N GLU A 500 -35.11 -3.73 28.66
CA GLU A 500 -35.90 -4.89 29.11
C GLU A 500 -35.48 -6.15 28.36
N PHE A 501 -35.58 -7.30 29.02
CA PHE A 501 -35.16 -8.58 28.45
C PHE A 501 -36.35 -9.51 28.28
N LYS A 502 -36.47 -10.11 27.09
CA LYS A 502 -37.48 -11.12 26.79
C LYS A 502 -36.81 -12.33 26.14
N GLY A 503 -37.32 -13.53 26.44
CA GLY A 503 -36.69 -14.78 25.98
C GLY A 503 -36.66 -14.93 24.47
N THR A 504 -37.73 -14.52 23.78
CA THR A 504 -37.85 -14.62 22.31
C THR A 504 -38.49 -13.36 21.73
N LEU A 505 -38.24 -13.13 20.43
CA LEU A 505 -38.88 -12.06 19.67
C LEU A 505 -40.41 -12.15 19.72
N GLN A 506 -40.96 -13.37 19.69
CA GLN A 506 -42.41 -13.58 19.74
C GLN A 506 -43.03 -13.13 21.07
N VAL A 507 -42.35 -13.37 22.19
CA VAL A 507 -42.81 -12.88 23.52
C VAL A 507 -42.74 -11.36 23.58
N ALA A 508 -41.64 -10.76 23.10
CA ALA A 508 -41.53 -9.30 23.05
C ALA A 508 -42.63 -8.67 22.18
N LEU A 509 -42.89 -9.23 21.00
CA LEU A 509 -43.95 -8.73 20.13
C LEU A 509 -45.32 -8.85 20.78
N ASN A 510 -45.62 -9.98 21.43
CA ASN A 510 -46.90 -10.13 22.11
C ASN A 510 -47.09 -9.10 23.23
N ASP A 511 -46.05 -8.84 24.02
CA ASP A 511 -46.11 -7.90 25.14
C ASP A 511 -46.30 -6.44 24.71
N VAL A 512 -45.72 -6.03 23.57
CA VAL A 512 -45.82 -4.63 23.12
C VAL A 512 -47.00 -4.41 22.19
N VAL A 513 -47.33 -5.38 21.32
CA VAL A 513 -48.41 -5.23 20.33
C VAL A 513 -49.79 -5.42 20.98
N PHE A 514 -50.00 -6.45 21.81
CA PHE A 514 -51.33 -6.70 22.40
C PHE A 514 -51.68 -5.80 23.59
N ASN A 515 -50.69 -5.28 24.34
CA ASN A 515 -50.98 -4.37 25.44
C ASN A 515 -51.30 -2.94 24.98
N HIS A 516 -50.86 -2.54 23.78
CA HIS A 516 -51.22 -1.25 23.19
C HIS A 516 -52.65 -1.20 22.64
N GLU A 517 -53.25 -2.34 22.26
CA GLU A 517 -54.65 -2.39 21.82
C GLU A 517 -55.66 -2.30 22.99
N ASN A 518 -55.26 -2.63 24.22
CA ASN A 518 -56.12 -2.56 25.41
C ASN A 518 -56.01 -1.23 26.19
N SER A 519 -55.31 -0.23 25.66
CA SER A 519 -55.03 1.05 26.36
C SER A 519 -55.68 2.27 25.70
N TYR A 520 -56.76 2.08 24.93
CA TYR A 520 -57.58 3.17 24.34
C TYR A 520 -58.97 3.24 24.98
#